data_AF-A0A2M7X9W6-F1
#
_entry.id   AF-A0A2M7X9W6-F1
#
_cell.length_a   1.000
_cell.length_b   1.000
_cell.length_c   1.000
_cell.angle_alpha   90.00
_cell.angle_beta   90.00
_cell.angle_gamma   90.00
#
_symmetry.space_group_name_H-M   'P 1'
#
loop_
_entity.id
_entity.type
_entity.pdbx_description
1 polymer ?
#
loop_
_entity_poly.entity_id
_entity_poly.type
_entity_poly.pdbx_seq_one_letter_code
_entity_poly.pdbx_strand_id
1 'polypeptide(L)'
;MFYFGSTNNLKQRLFLHNNGKVKSTKSHSPWKLIWYGGFSTENEARDFEHYLKTGSGKSFAYKRLVRVALKKDFRGGRIPKGITKL
;
A
#
# COMPACT_ATOMS: atom_id res chain seq x y z
N MET A 1 1.69 3.50 7.71
CA MET A 1 1.80 2.04 7.46
C MET A 1 1.48 1.80 6.01
N PHE A 2 2.10 0.82 5.34
CA PHE A 2 1.67 0.39 4.00
C PHE A 2 0.74 -0.82 4.13
N TYR A 3 -0.34 -0.82 3.35
CA TYR A 3 -1.33 -1.91 3.29
C TYR A 3 -1.40 -2.43 1.85
N PHE A 4 -1.41 -3.75 1.69
CA PHE A 4 -1.53 -4.43 0.40
C PHE A 4 -2.79 -5.28 0.43
N GLY A 5 -3.61 -5.16 -0.62
CA GLY A 5 -4.88 -5.85 -0.75
C GLY A 5 -5.39 -5.86 -2.18
N SER A 6 -6.21 -6.84 -2.52
CA SER A 6 -6.93 -6.94 -3.79
C SER A 6 -8.41 -6.54 -3.64
N THR A 7 -9.02 -6.13 -4.75
CA THR A 7 -10.45 -5.80 -4.85
C THR A 7 -10.87 -5.74 -6.32
N ASN A 8 -12.14 -6.03 -6.61
CA ASN A 8 -12.76 -5.78 -7.91
C ASN A 8 -13.24 -4.32 -8.07
N ASN A 9 -13.29 -3.52 -7.00
CA ASN A 9 -13.71 -2.12 -7.03
C ASN A 9 -12.82 -1.23 -6.16
N LEU A 10 -11.79 -0.67 -6.79
CA LEU A 10 -10.78 0.18 -6.15
C LEU A 10 -11.38 1.42 -5.47
N LYS A 11 -12.34 2.10 -6.12
CA LYS A 11 -12.97 3.31 -5.60
C LYS A 11 -13.77 3.00 -4.32
N GLN A 12 -14.60 1.96 -4.37
CA GLN A 12 -15.40 1.53 -3.22
C GLN A 12 -14.51 1.07 -2.07
N ARG A 13 -13.46 0.30 -2.34
CA ARG A 13 -12.49 -0.15 -1.33
C ARG A 13 -11.86 1.04 -0.59
N LEU A 14 -11.34 2.02 -1.32
CA LEU A 14 -10.73 3.21 -0.72
C LEU A 14 -11.74 4.01 0.11
N PHE A 15 -12.97 4.17 -0.38
CA PHE A 15 -14.06 4.80 0.36
C PHE A 15 -14.34 4.08 1.69
N LEU A 16 -14.47 2.75 1.68
CA LEU A 16 -14.75 1.95 2.88
C LEU A 16 -13.62 2.05 3.92
N HIS A 17 -12.36 2.02 3.47
CA HIS A 17 -11.20 2.18 4.36
C HIS A 17 -11.18 3.56 5.01
N ASN A 18 -11.43 4.63 4.25
CA ASN A 18 -11.40 5.99 4.76
C ASN A 18 -12.59 6.32 5.67
N ASN A 19 -13.73 5.67 5.46
CA ASN A 19 -14.91 5.77 6.34
C ASN A 19 -14.82 4.86 7.58
N GLY A 20 -13.67 4.21 7.84
CA GLY A 20 -13.48 3.37 9.02
C GLY A 20 -14.33 2.10 9.05
N LYS A 21 -14.95 1.72 7.92
CA LYS A 21 -15.81 0.54 7.81
C LYS A 21 -15.04 -0.79 7.79
N VAL A 22 -13.71 -0.73 7.76
CA VAL A 22 -12.82 -1.90 7.82
C VAL A 22 -12.09 -1.95 9.16
N LYS A 23 -12.49 -2.88 10.03
CA LYS A 23 -12.02 -3.00 11.43
C LYS A 23 -10.49 -2.97 11.57
N SER A 24 -9.76 -3.66 10.69
CA SER A 24 -8.30 -3.79 10.75
C SER A 24 -7.52 -2.55 10.30
N THR A 25 -8.18 -1.59 9.66
CA THR A 25 -7.51 -0.41 9.06
C THR A 25 -8.08 0.92 9.55
N LYS A 26 -9.17 0.90 10.32
CA LYS A 26 -9.87 2.09 10.81
C LYS A 26 -8.97 3.01 11.65
N SER A 27 -8.06 2.45 12.44
CA SER A 27 -7.14 3.20 13.33
C SER A 27 -6.07 4.00 12.59
N HIS A 28 -5.93 3.79 11.28
CA HIS A 28 -4.89 4.41 10.46
C HIS A 28 -5.45 5.24 9.30
N SER A 29 -6.76 5.54 9.33
CA SER A 29 -7.40 6.49 8.41
C SER A 29 -6.88 7.92 8.67
N PRO A 30 -6.72 8.79 7.65
CA PRO A 30 -7.05 8.58 6.24
C PRO A 30 -5.97 7.81 5.46
N TRP A 31 -6.42 6.89 4.61
CA TRP A 31 -5.63 6.15 3.63
C TRP A 31 -5.52 6.90 2.30
N LYS A 32 -4.32 6.89 1.73
CA LYS A 32 -4.01 7.41 0.40
C LYS A 32 -3.59 6.26 -0.52
N LEU A 33 -4.15 6.21 -1.72
CA LEU A 33 -3.75 5.25 -2.75
C LEU A 33 -2.39 5.67 -3.33
N ILE A 34 -1.39 4.79 -3.21
CA ILE A 34 -0.03 5.04 -3.72
C ILE A 34 0.21 4.34 -5.06
N TRP A 35 -0.31 3.12 -5.21
CA TRP A 35 -0.16 2.31 -6.41
C TRP A 35 -1.34 1.34 -6.55
N TYR A 36 -1.72 1.00 -7.77
CA TYR A 36 -2.61 -0.11 -8.09
C TYR A 36 -2.19 -0.78 -9.39
N GLY A 37 -2.55 -2.05 -9.55
CA GLY A 37 -2.37 -2.82 -10.78
C GLY A 37 -3.66 -3.55 -11.13
N GLY A 38 -3.88 -3.76 -12.42
CA GLY A 38 -4.97 -4.59 -12.94
C GLY A 38 -4.48 -6.00 -13.24
N PHE A 39 -5.32 -7.00 -12.97
CA PHE A 39 -5.08 -8.40 -13.28
C PHE A 39 -6.28 -8.93 -14.06
N SER A 40 -6.03 -9.90 -14.96
CA SER A 40 -7.08 -10.51 -15.77
C SER A 40 -7.95 -11.45 -14.93
N THR A 41 -7.37 -12.08 -13.91
CA THR A 41 -8.07 -12.99 -13.02
C THR A 41 -7.91 -12.62 -11.56
N GLU A 42 -8.87 -13.08 -10.74
CA GLU A 42 -8.82 -12.87 -9.28
C GLU A 42 -7.66 -13.64 -8.64
N ASN A 43 -7.31 -14.82 -9.17
CA ASN A 43 -6.20 -15.62 -8.66
C ASN A 43 -4.85 -14.91 -8.85
N GLU A 44 -4.58 -14.36 -10.03
CA GLU A 44 -3.35 -13.59 -10.27
C GLU A 44 -3.24 -12.39 -9.30
N ALA A 45 -4.37 -11.70 -9.06
CA ALA A 45 -4.40 -10.58 -8.11
C ALA A 45 -4.09 -11.03 -6.68
N ARG A 46 -4.63 -12.19 -6.26
CA ARG A 46 -4.37 -12.77 -4.93
C ARG A 46 -2.94 -13.27 -4.79
N ASP A 47 -2.40 -13.95 -5.79
CA ASP A 47 -1.03 -14.45 -5.79
C ASP A 47 -0.04 -13.29 -5.66
N PHE A 48 -0.29 -12.20 -6.40
CA PHE A 48 0.51 -10.99 -6.27
C PHE A 48 0.36 -10.34 -4.89
N GLU A 49 -0.86 -10.23 -4.34
CA GLU A 49 -1.08 -9.74 -2.97
C GLU A 49 -0.33 -10.58 -1.94
N HIS A 50 -0.39 -11.90 -2.04
CA HIS A 50 0.32 -12.83 -1.16
C HIS A 50 1.83 -12.62 -1.27
N TYR A 51 2.36 -12.53 -2.48
CA TYR A 51 3.77 -12.20 -2.71
C TYR A 51 4.16 -10.89 -2.03
N LEU A 52 3.40 -9.80 -2.23
CA LEU A 52 3.71 -8.49 -1.62
C LEU A 52 3.70 -8.51 -0.09
N LYS A 53 3.04 -9.48 0.55
CA LYS A 53 3.03 -9.63 2.02
C LYS A 53 4.27 -10.38 2.56
N THR A 54 5.01 -11.09 1.71
CA THR A 54 6.28 -11.74 2.06
C THR A 54 7.40 -10.73 2.34
N GLY A 55 8.53 -11.18 2.90
CA GLY A 55 9.69 -10.32 3.13
C GLY A 55 10.29 -9.76 1.84
N SER A 56 10.53 -10.63 0.84
CA SER A 56 11.05 -10.22 -0.46
C SER A 56 10.07 -9.35 -1.25
N GLY A 57 8.78 -9.66 -1.20
CA GLY A 57 7.74 -8.86 -1.84
C GLY A 57 7.58 -7.47 -1.23
N LYS A 58 7.72 -7.31 0.09
CA LYS A 58 7.76 -6.00 0.74
C LYS A 58 8.95 -5.16 0.26
N SER A 59 10.14 -5.76 0.20
CA SER A 59 11.35 -5.10 -0.31
C SER A 59 11.19 -4.67 -1.77
N PHE A 60 10.60 -5.52 -2.61
CA PHE A 60 10.24 -5.19 -3.99
C PHE A 60 9.28 -4.00 -4.05
N ALA A 61 8.16 -4.05 -3.30
CA ALA A 61 7.17 -2.99 -3.30
C ALA A 61 7.77 -1.64 -2.88
N TYR A 62 8.58 -1.62 -1.82
CA TYR A 62 9.20 -0.39 -1.33
C TYR A 62 10.19 0.21 -2.31
N LYS A 63 10.89 -0.64 -3.07
CA LYS A 63 11.87 -0.18 -4.07
C LYS A 63 11.22 0.25 -5.40
N ARG A 64 10.10 -0.35 -5.78
CA ARG A 64 9.56 -0.26 -7.16
C ARG A 64 8.18 0.38 -7.26
N LEU A 65 7.32 0.17 -6.27
CA LEU A 65 5.91 0.58 -6.33
C LEU A 65 5.62 1.80 -5.44
N VAL A 66 6.32 1.90 -4.30
CA VAL A 66 6.14 2.98 -3.33
C VAL A 66 7.09 4.12 -3.66
N ARG A 67 6.53 5.29 -4.01
CA ARG A 67 7.29 6.52 -4.29
C ARG A 67 7.34 7.52 -3.13
N VAL A 68 6.87 7.10 -1.96
CA VAL A 68 6.69 7.93 -0.76
C VAL A 68 7.34 7.26 0.44
N ALA A 69 7.94 8.03 1.34
CA ALA A 69 8.49 7.51 2.60
C ALA A 69 7.60 7.95 3.76
N LEU A 70 7.45 7.07 4.75
CA LEU A 70 6.68 7.35 5.96
C LEU A 70 7.52 8.15 6.94
N LYS A 71 6.88 8.96 7.79
CA LYS A 71 7.56 9.75 8.84
C LYS A 71 8.54 8.93 9.70
N LYS A 72 8.20 7.66 9.97
CA LYS A 72 9.06 6.74 10.75
C LYS A 72 10.37 6.38 10.05
N ASP A 73 10.40 6.44 8.72
CA ASP A 73 11.58 6.09 7.90
C ASP A 73 12.63 7.21 7.95
N PHE A 74 12.29 8.39 8.48
CA PHE A 74 13.18 9.53 8.63
C PHE A 74 13.85 9.64 10.01
N ARG A 75 13.72 8.63 10.88
CA ARG A 75 14.42 8.61 12.18
C ARG A 75 15.91 8.30 11.95
N GLY A 76 16.71 9.35 11.71
CA GLY A 76 18.17 9.32 11.85
C GLY A 76 19.04 9.42 10.59
N GLY A 77 18.53 9.80 9.42
CA GLY A 77 19.39 9.89 8.22
C GLY A 77 18.73 10.38 6.93
N ARG A 78 19.57 10.69 5.93
CA ARG A 78 19.28 11.40 4.66
C ARG A 78 17.98 10.99 3.96
N ILE A 79 17.19 11.99 3.55
CA ILE A 79 16.03 11.87 2.65
C ILE A 79 16.53 11.48 1.25
N PRO A 80 16.13 10.33 0.68
CA PRO A 80 16.45 10.00 -0.70
C PRO A 80 15.83 11.03 -1.67
N LYS A 81 16.63 11.56 -2.60
CA LYS A 81 16.15 12.51 -3.62
C LYS A 81 14.99 11.88 -4.41
N GLY A 82 13.88 12.61 -4.55
CA GLY A 82 12.71 12.20 -5.36
C GLY A 82 11.53 11.60 -4.58
N ILE A 83 11.61 11.50 -3.24
CA ILE A 83 10.51 10.98 -2.42
C ILE A 83 9.66 12.11 -1.86
N THR A 84 8.35 12.09 -2.15
CA THR A 84 7.38 13.04 -1.58
C THR A 84 6.99 12.60 -0.17
N LYS A 85 7.03 13.53 0.79
CA LYS A 85 6.67 13.31 2.19
C LYS A 85 5.13 13.33 2.35
N LEU A 86 4.56 12.30 2.95
CA LEU A 86 3.12 12.23 3.30
C LEU A 86 2.90 12.28 4.82
#